data_AF-A0A7A6KXU5-F1
#
_entry.id   AF-A0A7A6KXU5-F1
#
_cell.length_a   1.000
_cell.length_b   1.000
_cell.length_c   1.000
_cell.angle_alpha   90.00
_cell.angle_beta   90.00
_cell.angle_gamma   90.00
#
_symmetry.space_group_name_H-M   'P 1'
#
loop_
_entity.id
_entity.type
_entity.pdbx_description
1 polymer ?
#
loop_
_entity_poly.entity_id
_entity_poly.type
_entity_poly.pdbx_seq_one_letter_code
_entity_poly.pdbx_strand_id
1 'polypeptide(L)'
;QSAIVTGPAGEEIFCDEHGRVRVQFHWDRYNPATEASSCWVRVSQAWAGPGFGNLAIPRIGQEVIVDFLNGDPDQPIIMGRTYHEDNRSPGSLPGTKTQMTIRSKTYKGSGFNELRFEDATDKEEIYLHAQKNMQVVVLNSKDKRVNYDRTVSIGHDESLVVANDRKVTVEGKQDHKTTKDHVSLTEGNQGLEVKGDLAQKISGALGISVQGDIVLQSDSKISLRVGGSFVVIHSGGVDIKGAKINLNGGGSPGDVILPMRPVILKAAAGSGTMFVAHCPKEDK
;
A
#
# COMPACT_ATOMS: atom_id res chain seq x y z
N GLN A 1 -13.55 -1.32 42.53
CA GLN A 1 -12.43 -0.42 42.91
C GLN A 1 -11.39 -0.38 41.80
N SER A 2 -10.47 0.60 41.76
CA SER A 2 -9.36 0.55 40.80
C SER A 2 -8.16 -0.24 41.36
N ALA A 3 -7.33 -0.75 40.47
CA ALA A 3 -6.07 -1.44 40.76
C ALA A 3 -5.08 -1.19 39.60
N ILE A 4 -3.78 -1.39 39.86
CA ILE A 4 -2.72 -1.21 38.85
C ILE A 4 -2.23 -2.56 38.37
N VAL A 5 -2.11 -2.76 37.06
CA VAL A 5 -1.58 -3.99 36.48
C VAL A 5 -0.09 -4.15 36.80
N THR A 6 0.33 -5.34 37.24
CA THR A 6 1.72 -5.65 37.61
C THR A 6 2.29 -6.81 36.81
N GLY A 7 3.60 -7.00 36.92
CA GLY A 7 4.33 -8.10 36.31
C GLY A 7 5.83 -8.02 36.62
N PRO A 8 6.64 -8.88 35.98
CA PRO A 8 8.08 -8.92 36.20
C PRO A 8 8.80 -7.63 35.82
N ALA A 9 9.93 -7.36 36.48
CA ALA A 9 10.79 -6.24 36.14
C ALA A 9 11.27 -6.30 34.67
N GLY A 10 11.22 -5.16 33.98
CA GLY A 10 11.64 -5.05 32.57
C GLY A 10 10.61 -5.54 31.54
N GLU A 11 9.44 -6.00 31.99
CA GLU A 11 8.35 -6.41 31.12
C GLU A 11 7.32 -5.28 30.93
N GLU A 12 6.64 -5.24 29.78
CA GLU A 12 5.55 -4.28 29.51
C GLU A 12 4.18 -4.99 29.51
N ILE A 13 4.13 -6.27 29.15
CA ILE A 13 2.89 -7.06 29.08
C ILE A 13 3.12 -8.39 29.78
N PHE A 14 2.30 -8.68 30.80
CA PHE A 14 2.37 -9.94 31.53
C PHE A 14 0.97 -10.56 31.66
N CYS A 15 0.71 -11.61 30.89
CA CYS A 15 -0.53 -12.36 30.91
C CYS A 15 -0.30 -13.87 30.73
N ASP A 16 -1.31 -14.66 31.06
CA ASP A 16 -1.31 -16.11 30.82
C ASP A 16 -2.08 -16.51 29.55
N GLU A 17 -2.24 -17.82 29.34
CA GLU A 17 -2.94 -18.42 28.19
C GLU A 17 -4.42 -18.04 28.06
N HIS A 18 -5.02 -17.49 29.12
CA HIS A 18 -6.40 -17.02 29.14
C HIS A 18 -6.51 -15.48 29.04
N GLY A 19 -5.39 -14.78 28.84
CA GLY A 19 -5.35 -13.32 28.81
C GLY A 19 -5.62 -12.68 30.17
N ARG A 20 -5.42 -13.42 31.27
CA ARG A 20 -5.53 -12.89 32.64
C ARG A 20 -4.29 -12.07 32.97
N VAL A 21 -4.42 -11.12 33.89
CA VAL A 21 -3.30 -10.29 34.37
C VAL A 21 -3.18 -10.35 35.89
N ARG A 22 -2.05 -9.90 36.42
CA ARG A 22 -1.85 -9.66 37.86
C ARG A 22 -2.06 -8.17 38.15
N VAL A 23 -2.55 -7.85 39.34
CA VAL A 23 -2.81 -6.46 39.74
C VAL A 23 -2.33 -6.21 41.17
N GLN A 24 -1.97 -4.97 41.46
CA GLN A 24 -1.77 -4.45 42.81
C GLN A 24 -3.00 -3.65 43.21
N PHE A 25 -3.64 -4.04 44.31
CA PHE A 25 -4.69 -3.23 44.92
C PHE A 25 -4.10 -2.13 45.79
N HIS A 26 -4.75 -0.97 45.83
CA HIS A 26 -4.28 0.20 46.60
C HIS A 26 -4.22 -0.03 48.12
N TRP A 27 -5.02 -0.97 48.64
CA TRP A 27 -5.05 -1.31 50.06
C TRP A 27 -3.99 -2.35 50.46
N ASP A 28 -3.36 -3.03 49.49
CA ASP A 28 -2.33 -4.02 49.76
C ASP A 28 -0.99 -3.34 50.03
N ARG A 29 -0.58 -3.41 51.29
CA ARG A 29 0.67 -2.82 51.82
C ARG A 29 1.76 -3.86 52.06
N TYR A 30 1.44 -5.14 51.89
CA TYR A 30 2.33 -6.24 52.30
C TYR A 30 3.03 -6.88 51.12
N ASN A 31 2.36 -6.96 49.97
CA ASN A 31 2.95 -7.55 48.77
C ASN A 31 3.57 -6.47 47.87
N PRO A 32 4.78 -6.71 47.33
CA PRO A 32 5.40 -5.80 46.38
C PRO A 32 4.71 -5.86 45.02
N ALA A 33 4.67 -4.73 44.30
CA ALA A 33 4.11 -4.60 42.96
C ALA A 33 4.95 -5.36 41.91
N THR A 34 4.71 -6.67 41.78
CA THR A 34 5.50 -7.64 41.00
C THR A 34 4.56 -8.66 40.35
N GLU A 35 5.10 -9.68 39.68
CA GLU A 35 4.36 -10.83 39.17
C GLU A 35 3.62 -11.65 40.25
N ALA A 36 3.97 -11.46 41.52
CA ALA A 36 3.37 -12.16 42.66
C ALA A 36 2.27 -11.36 43.38
N SER A 37 1.94 -10.14 42.94
CA SER A 37 1.03 -9.21 43.66
C SER A 37 -0.37 -9.73 43.97
N SER A 38 -0.99 -10.48 43.04
CA SER A 38 -2.35 -11.01 43.18
C SER A 38 -2.43 -12.40 42.59
N CYS A 39 -3.59 -13.08 42.64
CA CYS A 39 -3.88 -14.20 41.74
C CYS A 39 -4.05 -13.73 40.27
N TRP A 40 -4.18 -14.66 39.32
CA TRP A 40 -4.54 -14.32 37.94
C TRP A 40 -5.99 -13.83 37.85
N VAL A 41 -6.19 -12.59 37.42
CA VAL A 41 -7.50 -11.95 37.33
C VAL A 41 -8.00 -11.92 35.89
N ARG A 42 -9.23 -12.39 35.65
CA ARG A 42 -9.86 -12.35 34.32
C ARG A 42 -10.19 -10.92 33.91
N VAL A 43 -10.09 -10.65 32.61
CA VAL A 43 -10.31 -9.33 32.02
C VAL A 43 -11.52 -9.36 31.09
N SER A 44 -12.53 -8.55 31.39
CA SER A 44 -13.66 -8.32 30.51
C SER A 44 -13.19 -7.77 29.15
N GLN A 45 -13.79 -8.27 28.08
CA GLN A 45 -13.55 -7.88 26.69
C GLN A 45 -14.85 -7.32 26.10
N ALA A 46 -14.78 -6.53 25.04
CA ALA A 46 -15.97 -5.96 24.39
C ALA A 46 -16.77 -7.05 23.65
N TRP A 47 -16.11 -8.08 23.14
CA TRP A 47 -16.71 -9.23 22.49
C TRP A 47 -15.79 -10.46 22.64
N ALA A 48 -16.28 -11.55 23.25
CA ALA A 48 -15.51 -12.77 23.45
C ALA A 48 -16.33 -14.01 23.09
N GLY A 49 -15.90 -14.72 22.04
CA GLY A 49 -16.45 -16.01 21.63
C GLY A 49 -15.37 -17.09 21.48
N PRO A 50 -15.74 -18.34 21.19
CA PRO A 50 -14.77 -19.43 21.00
C PRO A 50 -13.93 -19.21 19.74
N GLY A 51 -12.74 -18.63 19.91
CA GLY A 51 -11.77 -18.38 18.83
C GLY A 51 -12.02 -17.09 18.01
N PHE A 52 -12.90 -16.20 18.47
CA PHE A 52 -13.16 -14.91 17.83
C PHE A 52 -13.54 -13.83 18.85
N GLY A 53 -13.43 -12.56 18.45
CA GLY A 53 -13.79 -11.42 19.30
C GLY A 53 -12.73 -10.34 19.29
N ASN A 54 -12.77 -9.45 20.28
CA ASN A 54 -11.71 -8.49 20.53
C ASN A 54 -10.79 -8.99 21.66
N LEU A 55 -9.52 -8.61 21.57
CA LEU A 55 -8.55 -8.90 22.61
C LEU A 55 -7.63 -7.70 22.79
N ALA A 56 -7.78 -7.02 23.92
CA ALA A 56 -6.81 -6.05 24.39
C ALA A 56 -6.33 -6.49 25.76
N ILE A 57 -5.04 -6.78 25.91
CA ILE A 57 -4.47 -7.15 27.22
C ILE A 57 -4.08 -5.88 27.97
N PRO A 58 -4.53 -5.68 29.23
CA PRO A 58 -4.00 -4.61 30.07
C PRO A 58 -2.48 -4.73 30.22
N ARG A 59 -1.75 -3.63 30.05
CA ARG A 59 -0.29 -3.60 30.19
C ARG A 59 0.11 -3.20 31.60
N ILE A 60 1.32 -3.59 32.01
CA ILE A 60 1.89 -3.25 33.30
C ILE A 60 1.87 -1.72 33.48
N GLY A 61 1.44 -1.27 34.66
CA GLY A 61 1.29 0.14 35.01
C GLY A 61 -0.06 0.76 34.61
N GLN A 62 -0.91 0.09 33.84
CA GLN A 62 -2.24 0.61 33.52
C GLN A 62 -3.21 0.46 34.69
N GLU A 63 -4.07 1.46 34.89
CA GLU A 63 -5.20 1.37 35.80
C GLU A 63 -6.35 0.54 35.20
N VAL A 64 -6.89 -0.36 36.01
CA VAL A 64 -8.06 -1.19 35.68
C VAL A 64 -9.12 -1.07 36.78
N ILE A 65 -10.39 -1.24 36.40
CA ILE A 65 -11.51 -1.31 37.34
C ILE A 65 -11.76 -2.79 37.65
N VAL A 66 -11.58 -3.15 38.91
CA VAL A 66 -11.81 -4.50 39.44
C VAL A 66 -13.14 -4.52 40.19
N ASP A 67 -13.97 -5.48 39.83
CA ASP A 67 -15.17 -5.91 40.54
C ASP A 67 -14.93 -7.29 41.17
N PHE A 68 -15.85 -7.75 42.00
CA PHE A 68 -15.75 -9.00 42.74
C PHE A 68 -17.01 -9.83 42.54
N LEU A 69 -16.86 -11.07 42.10
CA LEU A 69 -18.01 -11.93 41.80
C LEU A 69 -18.83 -12.18 43.06
N ASN A 70 -20.11 -11.80 43.03
CA ASN A 70 -21.00 -11.83 44.19
C ASN A 70 -20.48 -11.06 45.42
N GLY A 71 -19.59 -10.08 45.21
CA GLY A 71 -18.95 -9.32 46.29
C GLY A 71 -17.85 -10.07 47.04
N ASP A 72 -17.42 -11.24 46.59
CA ASP A 72 -16.37 -12.04 47.22
C ASP A 72 -14.97 -11.46 46.90
N PRO A 73 -14.23 -10.90 47.88
CA PRO A 73 -12.91 -10.33 47.65
C PRO A 73 -11.88 -11.33 47.10
N ASP A 74 -12.10 -12.64 47.25
CA ASP A 74 -11.22 -13.68 46.73
C ASP A 74 -11.51 -14.04 45.26
N GLN A 75 -12.56 -13.44 44.67
CA GLN A 75 -12.96 -13.67 43.27
C GLN A 75 -12.96 -12.36 42.44
N PRO A 76 -11.79 -11.72 42.27
CA PRO A 76 -11.69 -10.50 41.47
C PRO A 76 -11.93 -10.77 39.97
N ILE A 77 -12.51 -9.77 39.30
CA ILE A 77 -12.68 -9.71 37.85
C ILE A 77 -12.50 -8.27 37.36
N ILE A 78 -11.70 -8.05 36.32
CA ILE A 78 -11.53 -6.72 35.72
C ILE A 78 -12.69 -6.43 34.78
N MET A 79 -13.42 -5.34 35.04
CA MET A 79 -14.63 -4.95 34.31
C MET A 79 -14.47 -3.66 33.48
N GLY A 80 -13.36 -2.94 33.66
CA GLY A 80 -13.15 -1.67 32.94
C GLY A 80 -11.71 -1.18 32.98
N ARG A 81 -11.48 -0.06 32.28
CA ARG A 81 -10.20 0.64 32.19
C ARG A 81 -10.46 2.13 32.20
N THR A 82 -9.52 2.88 32.73
CA THR A 82 -9.62 4.33 32.89
C THR A 82 -8.32 4.99 32.48
N TYR A 83 -8.45 6.16 31.87
CA TYR A 83 -7.34 7.09 31.72
C TYR A 83 -7.26 7.99 32.95
N HIS A 84 -6.04 8.43 33.30
CA HIS A 84 -5.75 9.35 34.39
C HIS A 84 -4.55 10.23 34.02
N GLU A 85 -3.99 10.99 34.96
CA GLU A 85 -2.90 11.94 34.71
C GLU A 85 -1.70 11.32 33.99
N ASP A 86 -1.19 10.18 34.47
CA ASP A 86 0.00 9.53 33.89
C ASP A 86 -0.32 8.59 32.72
N ASN A 87 -1.56 8.07 32.66
CA ASN A 87 -2.08 7.27 31.55
C ASN A 87 -3.14 8.09 30.81
N ARG A 88 -2.71 9.06 30.00
CA ARG A 88 -3.61 9.94 29.24
C ARG A 88 -4.24 9.22 28.06
N SER A 89 -5.43 9.66 27.66
CA SER A 89 -6.06 9.18 26.43
C SER A 89 -5.24 9.56 25.19
N PRO A 90 -5.36 8.81 24.08
CA PRO A 90 -4.86 9.26 22.79
C PRO A 90 -5.39 10.65 22.43
N GLY A 91 -4.58 11.46 21.76
CA GLY A 91 -4.93 12.82 21.36
C GLY A 91 -4.69 13.85 22.46
N SER A 92 -5.39 14.97 22.37
CA SER A 92 -5.24 16.13 23.25
C SER A 92 -6.62 16.64 23.69
N LEU A 93 -7.31 15.87 24.53
CA LEU A 93 -8.62 16.29 25.06
C LEU A 93 -8.50 17.56 25.92
N PRO A 94 -9.49 18.48 25.85
CA PRO A 94 -10.75 18.40 25.10
C PRO A 94 -10.66 18.82 23.62
N GLY A 95 -9.47 19.15 23.10
CA GLY A 95 -9.28 19.62 21.72
C GLY A 95 -9.61 18.57 20.64
N THR A 96 -9.54 17.29 20.97
CA THR A 96 -9.84 16.14 20.08
C THR A 96 -11.19 15.48 20.42
N LYS A 97 -12.11 16.22 21.04
CA LYS A 97 -13.41 15.70 21.52
C LYS A 97 -14.33 15.11 20.43
N THR A 98 -14.09 15.45 19.17
CA THR A 98 -14.83 14.93 18.00
C THR A 98 -14.17 13.70 17.39
N GLN A 99 -13.08 13.20 17.99
CA GLN A 99 -12.34 12.05 17.48
C GLN A 99 -12.68 10.78 18.24
N MET A 100 -12.89 9.69 17.50
CA MET A 100 -12.88 8.33 18.02
C MET A 100 -11.61 7.62 17.55
N THR A 101 -10.93 6.90 18.45
CA THR A 101 -9.64 6.29 18.15
C THR A 101 -9.52 4.89 18.74
N ILE A 102 -9.03 3.96 17.93
CA ILE A 102 -8.44 2.68 18.35
C ILE A 102 -6.95 2.74 18.02
N ARG A 103 -6.12 2.98 19.05
CA ARG A 103 -4.67 3.11 18.92
C ARG A 103 -3.96 2.04 19.76
N SER A 104 -3.02 1.35 19.12
CA SER A 104 -2.11 0.40 19.78
C SER A 104 -0.78 1.07 20.17
N LYS A 105 0.10 0.35 20.87
CA LYS A 105 1.47 0.78 21.15
C LYS A 105 2.43 -0.34 20.80
N THR A 106 3.51 -0.04 20.07
CA THR A 106 4.59 -0.98 19.82
C THR A 106 5.12 -1.51 21.14
N TYR A 107 5.18 -2.83 21.27
CA TYR A 107 5.74 -3.49 22.45
C TYR A 107 7.22 -3.11 22.64
N LYS A 108 7.58 -2.64 23.83
CA LYS A 108 8.93 -2.17 24.18
C LYS A 108 9.45 -1.09 23.21
N GLY A 109 8.55 -0.28 22.64
CA GLY A 109 8.89 0.79 21.69
C GLY A 109 7.90 1.95 21.71
N SER A 110 8.13 2.95 20.85
CA SER A 110 7.37 4.21 20.80
C SER A 110 6.35 4.30 19.66
N GLY A 111 6.36 3.35 18.71
CA GLY A 111 5.45 3.36 17.56
C GLY A 111 4.00 2.95 17.89
N PHE A 112 3.11 3.04 16.90
CA PHE A 112 1.69 2.67 17.04
C PHE A 112 1.02 2.30 15.71
N ASN A 113 0.00 1.44 15.76
CA ASN A 113 -1.00 1.31 14.70
C ASN A 113 -2.29 1.98 15.16
N GLU A 114 -3.02 2.62 14.24
CA GLU A 114 -4.20 3.40 14.57
C GLU A 114 -5.29 3.31 13.50
N LEU A 115 -6.53 3.20 13.97
CA LEU A 115 -7.73 3.56 13.23
C LEU A 115 -8.41 4.72 13.98
N ARG A 116 -8.54 5.87 13.32
CA ARG A 116 -9.15 7.07 13.88
C ARG A 116 -10.24 7.60 12.97
N PHE A 117 -11.32 8.08 13.57
CA PHE A 117 -12.43 8.76 12.93
C PHE A 117 -12.51 10.19 13.48
N GLU A 118 -12.60 11.17 12.60
CA GLU A 118 -12.91 12.57 12.91
C GLU A 118 -14.37 12.82 12.51
N ASP A 119 -15.16 13.30 13.47
CA ASP A 119 -16.61 13.58 13.29
C ASP A 119 -16.92 15.09 13.35
N ALA A 120 -15.92 15.96 13.28
CA ALA A 120 -16.13 17.39 13.11
C ALA A 120 -16.82 17.66 11.76
N THR A 121 -17.96 18.35 11.80
CA THR A 121 -18.76 18.70 10.63
C THR A 121 -17.92 19.35 9.53
N ASP A 122 -18.05 18.85 8.30
CA ASP A 122 -17.33 19.27 7.10
C ASP A 122 -15.81 19.03 7.15
N LYS A 123 -15.33 18.23 8.10
CA LYS A 123 -13.92 17.85 8.29
C LYS A 123 -13.77 16.36 8.59
N GLU A 124 -14.74 15.56 8.20
CA GLU A 124 -14.79 14.14 8.51
C GLU A 124 -13.61 13.41 7.86
N GLU A 125 -12.94 12.57 8.64
CA GLU A 125 -11.76 11.83 8.19
C GLU A 125 -11.76 10.43 8.79
N ILE A 126 -11.37 9.44 7.97
CA ILE A 126 -10.89 8.16 8.47
C ILE A 126 -9.37 8.12 8.26
N TYR A 127 -8.62 8.02 9.35
CA TYR A 127 -7.18 7.83 9.34
C TYR A 127 -6.84 6.39 9.69
N LEU A 128 -6.05 5.75 8.82
CA LEU A 128 -5.54 4.40 9.02
C LEU A 128 -4.02 4.41 8.95
N HIS A 129 -3.37 4.02 10.04
CA HIS A 129 -1.92 3.97 10.19
C HIS A 129 -1.43 2.58 10.52
N ALA A 130 -0.48 2.10 9.71
CA ALA A 130 0.28 0.90 9.98
C ALA A 130 1.74 1.29 10.27
N GLN A 131 2.24 0.92 11.45
CA GLN A 131 3.61 1.26 11.89
C GLN A 131 4.70 0.63 11.02
N LYS A 132 4.39 -0.51 10.38
CA LYS A 132 5.35 -1.30 9.61
C LYS A 132 4.72 -1.81 8.30
N ASN A 133 4.05 -2.96 8.35
CA ASN A 133 3.43 -3.57 7.18
C ASN A 133 1.91 -3.46 7.27
N MET A 134 1.25 -3.17 6.15
CA MET A 134 -0.19 -3.29 5.99
C MET A 134 -0.48 -4.40 4.98
N GLN A 135 -1.18 -5.45 5.41
CA GLN A 135 -1.65 -6.52 4.54
C GLN A 135 -3.17 -6.45 4.41
N VAL A 136 -3.67 -6.61 3.19
CA VAL A 136 -5.11 -6.66 2.89
C VAL A 136 -5.37 -7.90 2.05
N VAL A 137 -6.09 -8.86 2.61
CA VAL A 137 -6.50 -10.09 1.92
C VAL A 137 -8.01 -10.05 1.75
N VAL A 138 -8.47 -10.23 0.51
CA VAL A 138 -9.90 -10.25 0.16
C VAL A 138 -10.17 -11.52 -0.63
N LEU A 139 -11.04 -12.39 -0.11
CA LEU A 139 -11.26 -13.73 -0.66
C LEU A 139 -12.22 -13.76 -1.86
N ASN A 140 -12.92 -12.66 -2.15
CA ASN A 140 -13.88 -12.59 -3.26
C ASN A 140 -13.72 -11.31 -4.07
N SER A 141 -14.32 -10.20 -3.61
CA SER A 141 -14.39 -8.94 -4.37
C SER A 141 -14.00 -7.75 -3.50
N LYS A 142 -13.29 -6.79 -4.10
CA LYS A 142 -12.90 -5.52 -3.47
C LYS A 142 -13.34 -4.35 -4.35
N ASP A 143 -14.39 -3.68 -3.92
CA ASP A 143 -14.86 -2.45 -4.56
C ASP A 143 -14.22 -1.23 -3.92
N LYS A 144 -13.91 -0.22 -4.73
CA LYS A 144 -13.44 1.08 -4.26
C LYS A 144 -14.04 2.18 -5.12
N ARG A 145 -14.77 3.09 -4.48
CA ARG A 145 -15.26 4.32 -5.09
C ARG A 145 -14.68 5.52 -4.36
N VAL A 146 -14.18 6.49 -5.13
CA VAL A 146 -13.73 7.80 -4.63
C VAL A 146 -14.47 8.83 -5.47
N ASN A 147 -15.25 9.69 -4.83
CA ASN A 147 -16.14 10.63 -5.54
C ASN A 147 -15.41 11.87 -6.07
N TYR A 148 -14.26 12.19 -5.50
CA TYR A 148 -13.47 13.35 -5.89
C TYR A 148 -12.07 12.91 -6.31
N ASP A 149 -11.05 13.07 -5.47
CA ASP A 149 -9.66 12.81 -5.83
C ASP A 149 -9.06 11.59 -5.13
N ARG A 150 -8.20 10.86 -5.85
CA ARG A 150 -7.33 9.83 -5.29
C ARG A 150 -5.87 10.12 -5.60
N THR A 151 -5.08 10.32 -4.55
CA THR A 151 -3.62 10.42 -4.62
C THR A 151 -2.97 9.13 -4.10
N VAL A 152 -1.91 8.66 -4.76
CA VAL A 152 -1.10 7.51 -4.34
C VAL A 152 0.38 7.84 -4.52
N SER A 153 1.19 7.52 -3.51
CA SER A 153 2.65 7.65 -3.56
C SER A 153 3.28 6.36 -3.04
N ILE A 154 4.23 5.81 -3.80
CA ILE A 154 5.00 4.62 -3.45
C ILE A 154 6.47 5.05 -3.37
N GLY A 155 7.11 4.83 -2.22
CA GLY A 155 8.48 5.28 -1.98
C GLY A 155 9.57 4.40 -2.60
N HIS A 156 9.21 3.21 -3.08
CA HIS A 156 10.11 2.25 -3.72
C HIS A 156 9.41 1.61 -4.93
N ASP A 157 9.07 0.32 -4.87
CA ASP A 157 8.52 -0.42 -6.01
C ASP A 157 7.01 -0.67 -5.88
N GLU A 158 6.31 -0.62 -7.02
CA GLU A 158 4.96 -1.16 -7.20
C GLU A 158 5.01 -2.35 -8.16
N SER A 159 4.37 -3.46 -7.79
CA SER A 159 4.15 -4.61 -8.67
C SER A 159 2.65 -4.87 -8.78
N LEU A 160 2.16 -4.99 -10.01
CA LEU A 160 0.77 -5.27 -10.31
C LEU A 160 0.66 -6.50 -11.20
N VAL A 161 -0.02 -7.52 -10.69
CA VAL A 161 -0.35 -8.74 -11.44
C VAL A 161 -1.86 -8.85 -11.54
N VAL A 162 -2.36 -8.94 -12.77
CA VAL A 162 -3.79 -9.18 -13.06
C VAL A 162 -3.86 -10.46 -13.88
N ALA A 163 -4.53 -11.48 -13.33
CA ALA A 163 -4.54 -12.82 -13.91
C ALA A 163 -5.44 -12.98 -15.14
N ASN A 164 -6.44 -12.11 -15.27
CA ASN A 164 -7.34 -12.05 -16.42
C ASN A 164 -7.32 -10.63 -17.00
N ASP A 165 -8.46 -9.95 -17.09
CA ASP A 165 -8.55 -8.66 -17.77
C ASP A 165 -8.25 -7.46 -16.87
N ARG A 166 -7.50 -6.48 -17.42
CA ARG A 166 -7.38 -5.12 -16.88
C ARG A 166 -7.99 -4.13 -17.86
N LYS A 167 -9.07 -3.47 -17.45
CA LYS A 167 -9.68 -2.35 -18.19
C LYS A 167 -9.37 -1.03 -17.50
N VAL A 168 -8.95 -0.03 -18.27
CA VAL A 168 -8.71 1.34 -17.79
C VAL A 168 -9.44 2.31 -18.72
N THR A 169 -10.26 3.18 -18.15
CA THR A 169 -10.91 4.28 -18.86
C THR A 169 -10.53 5.59 -18.18
N VAL A 170 -10.10 6.57 -18.96
CA VAL A 170 -9.83 7.95 -18.52
C VAL A 170 -10.61 8.87 -19.45
N GLU A 171 -11.60 9.59 -18.91
CA GLU A 171 -12.43 10.50 -19.72
C GLU A 171 -11.72 11.81 -20.04
N GLY A 172 -10.83 12.24 -19.14
CA GLY A 172 -9.99 13.42 -19.31
C GLY A 172 -8.61 13.08 -19.88
N LYS A 173 -7.60 13.77 -19.35
CA LYS A 173 -6.21 13.63 -19.79
C LYS A 173 -5.50 12.50 -19.04
N GLN A 174 -4.67 11.73 -19.75
CA GLN A 174 -3.73 10.79 -19.16
C GLN A 174 -2.29 11.24 -19.45
N ASP A 175 -1.56 11.64 -18.41
CA ASP A 175 -0.13 11.93 -18.50
C ASP A 175 0.68 10.76 -17.93
N HIS A 176 1.79 10.41 -18.59
CA HIS A 176 2.72 9.40 -18.13
C HIS A 176 4.16 9.84 -18.36
N LYS A 177 4.99 9.76 -17.31
CA LYS A 177 6.41 10.08 -17.35
C LYS A 177 7.21 8.92 -16.80
N THR A 178 8.07 8.35 -17.64
CA THR A 178 9.10 7.38 -17.25
C THR A 178 10.47 8.03 -17.45
N THR A 179 11.33 7.99 -16.43
CA THR A 179 12.65 8.64 -16.46
C THR A 179 13.77 7.71 -16.94
N LYS A 180 13.58 6.41 -16.81
CA LYS A 180 14.47 5.36 -17.32
C LYS A 180 13.77 4.61 -18.45
N ASP A 181 13.88 3.29 -18.46
CA ASP A 181 13.35 2.46 -19.53
C ASP A 181 11.84 2.24 -19.40
N HIS A 182 11.14 2.30 -20.52
CA HIS A 182 9.75 1.86 -20.66
C HIS A 182 9.72 0.71 -21.66
N VAL A 183 9.43 -0.50 -21.18
CA VAL A 183 9.39 -1.71 -22.00
C VAL A 183 7.97 -2.29 -21.99
N SER A 184 7.43 -2.53 -23.17
CA SER A 184 6.11 -3.16 -23.37
C SER A 184 6.27 -4.39 -24.27
N LEU A 185 5.75 -5.52 -23.83
CA LEU A 185 5.67 -6.77 -24.61
C LEU A 185 4.22 -7.20 -24.72
N THR A 186 3.74 -7.31 -25.95
CA THR A 186 2.41 -7.85 -26.26
C THR A 186 2.61 -9.15 -27.02
N GLU A 187 2.24 -10.29 -26.44
CA GLU A 187 2.34 -11.59 -27.12
C GLU A 187 1.21 -11.80 -28.14
N GLY A 188 0.06 -11.15 -27.91
CA GLY A 188 -1.06 -11.09 -28.84
C GLY A 188 -1.01 -9.85 -29.73
N ASN A 189 -2.19 -9.35 -30.07
CA ASN A 189 -2.34 -8.17 -30.93
C ASN A 189 -2.21 -6.88 -30.12
N GLN A 190 -1.53 -5.88 -30.69
CA GLN A 190 -1.52 -4.51 -30.20
C GLN A 190 -2.21 -3.59 -31.22
N GLY A 191 -3.25 -2.88 -30.79
CA GLY A 191 -3.98 -1.90 -31.60
C GLY A 191 -3.80 -0.48 -31.08
N LEU A 192 -3.77 0.49 -31.99
CA LEU A 192 -3.77 1.93 -31.68
C LEU A 192 -4.67 2.65 -32.68
N GLU A 193 -5.71 3.29 -32.16
CA GLU A 193 -6.56 4.20 -32.94
C GLU A 193 -6.46 5.60 -32.32
N VAL A 194 -6.10 6.59 -33.13
CA VAL A 194 -6.02 7.99 -32.71
C VAL A 194 -6.89 8.82 -33.64
N LYS A 195 -7.97 9.40 -33.12
CA LYS A 195 -8.90 10.24 -33.91
C LYS A 195 -8.34 11.63 -34.22
N GLY A 196 -7.39 12.09 -33.41
CA GLY A 196 -6.64 13.32 -33.65
C GLY A 196 -5.23 13.02 -34.15
N ASP A 197 -4.27 13.87 -33.77
CA ASP A 197 -2.88 13.71 -34.20
C ASP A 197 -2.12 12.72 -33.31
N LEU A 198 -1.32 11.86 -33.95
CA LEU A 198 -0.25 11.11 -33.30
C LEU A 198 1.10 11.75 -33.65
N ALA A 199 1.78 12.30 -32.65
CA ALA A 199 3.13 12.84 -32.80
C ALA A 199 4.13 12.03 -32.00
N GLN A 200 5.20 11.55 -32.65
CA GLN A 200 6.29 10.82 -32.02
C GLN A 200 7.62 11.51 -32.33
N LYS A 201 8.32 11.94 -31.28
CA LYS A 201 9.67 12.50 -31.38
C LYS A 201 10.67 11.55 -30.75
N ILE A 202 11.62 11.08 -31.56
CA ILE A 202 12.67 10.16 -31.14
C ILE A 202 14.00 10.87 -31.33
N SER A 203 14.74 11.11 -30.25
CA SER A 203 16.09 11.71 -30.32
C SER A 203 17.17 10.69 -30.70
N GLY A 204 16.96 9.43 -30.35
CA GLY A 204 17.78 8.30 -30.78
C GLY A 204 17.31 7.77 -32.14
N ALA A 205 17.25 6.46 -32.29
CA ALA A 205 16.77 5.82 -33.51
C ALA A 205 15.39 5.17 -33.33
N LEU A 206 14.61 5.16 -34.42
CA LEU A 206 13.34 4.45 -34.54
C LEU A 206 13.59 3.19 -35.38
N GLY A 207 13.40 2.02 -34.78
CA GLY A 207 13.48 0.73 -35.47
C GLY A 207 12.10 0.12 -35.65
N ILE A 208 11.82 -0.37 -36.87
CA ILE A 208 10.62 -1.16 -37.18
C ILE A 208 11.08 -2.41 -37.92
N SER A 209 10.89 -3.58 -37.31
CA SER A 209 11.18 -4.88 -37.92
C SER A 209 9.89 -5.68 -37.94
N VAL A 210 9.44 -6.04 -39.15
CA VAL A 210 8.20 -6.79 -39.37
C VAL A 210 8.55 -8.00 -40.24
N GLN A 211 8.10 -9.19 -39.83
CA GLN A 211 8.32 -10.43 -40.60
C GLN A 211 7.41 -10.50 -41.84
N GLY A 212 6.19 -9.97 -41.71
CA GLY A 212 5.25 -9.81 -42.82
C GLY A 212 5.33 -8.41 -43.44
N ASP A 213 4.18 -7.93 -43.92
CA ASP A 213 4.11 -6.68 -44.66
C ASP A 213 4.13 -5.43 -43.76
N ILE A 214 4.74 -4.37 -44.29
CA ILE A 214 4.58 -3.00 -43.79
C ILE A 214 3.70 -2.24 -44.78
N VAL A 215 2.50 -1.85 -44.35
CA VAL A 215 1.56 -1.06 -45.15
C VAL A 215 1.43 0.34 -44.55
N LEU A 216 1.83 1.35 -45.32
CA LEU A 216 1.59 2.75 -45.00
C LEU A 216 0.60 3.31 -46.02
N GLN A 217 -0.56 3.75 -45.56
CA GLN A 217 -1.60 4.34 -46.40
C GLN A 217 -1.91 5.76 -45.91
N SER A 218 -2.09 6.67 -46.86
CA SER A 218 -2.59 8.01 -46.62
C SER A 218 -3.56 8.38 -47.73
N ASP A 219 -4.67 9.02 -47.38
CA ASP A 219 -5.64 9.54 -48.35
C ASP A 219 -5.11 10.80 -49.07
N SER A 220 -4.01 11.37 -48.59
CA SER A 220 -3.41 12.59 -49.15
C SER A 220 -2.00 12.35 -49.66
N LYS A 221 -1.04 12.11 -48.75
CA LYS A 221 0.37 11.94 -49.12
C LYS A 221 1.17 11.21 -48.05
N ILE A 222 2.22 10.53 -48.48
CA ILE A 222 3.27 9.98 -47.63
C ILE A 222 4.55 10.73 -47.95
N SER A 223 5.28 11.22 -46.95
CA SER A 223 6.52 11.99 -47.13
C SER A 223 7.64 11.41 -46.26
N LEU A 224 8.75 11.05 -46.89
CA LEU A 224 9.98 10.58 -46.25
C LEU A 224 11.08 11.60 -46.56
N ARG A 225 11.70 12.20 -45.53
CA ARG A 225 12.66 13.30 -45.73
C ARG A 225 13.90 13.13 -44.87
N VAL A 226 15.07 13.39 -45.46
CA VAL A 226 16.36 13.45 -44.77
C VAL A 226 17.11 14.70 -45.27
N GLY A 227 17.27 15.71 -44.42
CA GLY A 227 17.86 16.99 -44.80
C GLY A 227 17.16 17.63 -46.00
N GLY A 228 17.89 17.82 -47.10
CA GLY A 228 17.38 18.35 -48.38
C GLY A 228 16.80 17.30 -49.34
N SER A 229 16.96 16.01 -49.05
CA SER A 229 16.49 14.89 -49.89
C SER A 229 15.14 14.36 -49.40
N PHE A 230 14.28 13.91 -50.32
CA PHE A 230 12.97 13.37 -49.97
C PHE A 230 12.39 12.40 -51.03
N VAL A 231 11.41 11.62 -50.57
CA VAL A 231 10.44 10.90 -51.39
C VAL A 231 9.04 11.32 -50.95
N VAL A 232 8.18 11.69 -51.88
CA VAL A 232 6.78 12.00 -51.61
C VAL A 232 5.89 11.17 -52.53
N ILE A 233 4.98 10.42 -51.93
CA ILE A 233 3.93 9.68 -52.64
C ILE A 233 2.63 10.48 -52.49
N HIS A 234 1.95 10.75 -53.61
CA HIS A 234 0.68 11.49 -53.64
C HIS A 234 -0.20 10.97 -54.80
N SER A 235 -1.42 11.49 -54.93
CA SER A 235 -2.40 11.01 -55.92
C SER A 235 -1.99 11.14 -57.40
N GLY A 236 -1.00 11.99 -57.70
CA GLY A 236 -0.50 12.23 -59.06
C GLY A 236 0.75 11.42 -59.43
N GLY A 237 1.39 10.73 -58.47
CA GLY A 237 2.63 10.00 -58.72
C GLY A 237 3.58 9.97 -57.51
N VAL A 238 4.87 9.81 -57.82
CA VAL A 238 5.97 9.74 -56.84
C VAL A 238 7.04 10.76 -57.21
N ASP A 239 7.28 11.72 -56.32
CA ASP A 239 8.36 12.69 -56.43
C ASP A 239 9.60 12.20 -55.67
N ILE A 240 10.75 12.20 -56.34
CA ILE A 240 12.04 11.82 -55.74
C ILE A 240 13.05 12.95 -55.98
N LYS A 241 13.60 13.52 -54.92
CA LYS A 241 14.62 14.58 -54.99
C LYS A 241 15.79 14.29 -54.06
N GLY A 242 17.00 14.45 -54.58
CA GLY A 242 18.24 14.41 -53.83
C GLY A 242 19.42 14.89 -54.67
N ALA A 243 20.56 15.18 -54.05
CA ALA A 243 21.78 15.58 -54.78
C ALA A 243 22.29 14.47 -55.71
N LYS A 244 22.07 13.21 -55.34
CA LYS A 244 22.34 12.01 -56.14
C LYS A 244 21.23 10.98 -55.86
N ILE A 245 20.70 10.37 -56.91
CA ILE A 245 19.72 9.28 -56.81
C ILE A 245 20.39 8.04 -57.41
N ASN A 246 20.72 7.05 -56.56
CA ASN A 246 21.24 5.77 -57.03
C ASN A 246 20.07 4.81 -57.21
N LEU A 247 19.90 4.27 -58.42
CA LEU A 247 18.94 3.21 -58.71
C LEU A 247 19.74 1.93 -58.98
N ASN A 248 19.44 0.85 -58.25
CA ASN A 248 20.10 -0.45 -58.41
C ASN A 248 21.64 -0.45 -58.21
N GLY A 249 22.20 0.51 -57.46
CA GLY A 249 23.63 0.54 -57.15
C GLY A 249 23.95 1.21 -55.81
N GLY A 250 24.85 0.59 -55.03
CA GLY A 250 25.58 1.20 -53.90
C GLY A 250 24.76 1.76 -52.72
N GLY A 251 24.89 1.13 -51.55
CA GLY A 251 24.41 1.59 -50.24
C GLY A 251 24.39 0.44 -49.22
N SER A 252 24.39 0.76 -47.92
CA SER A 252 24.13 -0.20 -46.83
C SER A 252 22.95 0.31 -45.99
N PRO A 253 21.93 -0.52 -45.69
CA PRO A 253 20.67 -0.08 -45.07
C PRO A 253 20.78 0.28 -43.57
N GLY A 254 21.95 0.14 -42.95
CA GLY A 254 22.11 0.25 -41.50
C GLY A 254 21.47 -0.92 -40.75
N ASP A 255 21.73 -1.01 -39.44
CA ASP A 255 21.18 -2.08 -38.59
C ASP A 255 19.87 -1.63 -37.92
N VAL A 256 18.91 -2.55 -37.79
CA VAL A 256 17.67 -2.30 -37.05
C VAL A 256 17.93 -2.45 -35.56
N ILE A 257 17.54 -1.44 -34.78
CA ILE A 257 17.62 -1.52 -33.32
C ILE A 257 16.50 -2.42 -32.81
N LEU A 258 16.87 -3.41 -31.98
CA LEU A 258 15.93 -4.32 -31.34
C LEU A 258 15.54 -3.80 -29.94
N PRO A 259 14.27 -3.96 -29.53
CA PRO A 259 13.84 -3.57 -28.19
C PRO A 259 14.52 -4.45 -27.13
N MET A 260 14.75 -3.87 -25.96
CA MET A 260 15.12 -4.66 -24.79
C MET A 260 13.98 -5.62 -24.44
N ARG A 261 14.31 -6.85 -24.06
CA ARG A 261 13.31 -7.80 -23.56
C ARG A 261 13.00 -7.49 -22.09
N PRO A 262 11.73 -7.37 -21.70
CA PRO A 262 11.41 -7.20 -20.28
C PRO A 262 11.81 -8.47 -19.51
N VAL A 263 12.18 -8.30 -18.25
CA VAL A 263 12.27 -9.43 -17.32
C VAL A 263 10.85 -9.91 -17.06
N ILE A 264 10.45 -11.01 -17.72
CA ILE A 264 9.14 -11.61 -17.54
C ILE A 264 9.14 -12.34 -16.19
N LEU A 265 8.46 -11.76 -15.19
CA LEU A 265 8.09 -12.52 -14.01
C LEU A 265 7.04 -13.56 -14.44
N LYS A 266 7.39 -14.85 -14.42
CA LYS A 266 6.39 -15.93 -14.46
C LYS A 266 5.42 -15.67 -13.31
N ALA A 267 4.19 -15.27 -13.61
CA ALA A 267 3.19 -15.02 -12.58
C ALA A 267 2.99 -16.31 -11.76
N ALA A 268 3.43 -16.29 -10.50
CA ALA A 268 2.97 -17.25 -9.49
C ALA A 268 1.53 -16.89 -9.11
N ALA A 269 0.60 -17.03 -10.06
CA ALA A 269 -0.83 -16.99 -9.76
C ALA A 269 -1.17 -18.28 -8.99
N GLY A 270 -1.00 -18.27 -7.66
CA GLY A 270 -1.39 -19.41 -6.83
C GLY A 270 -0.88 -19.43 -5.39
N SER A 271 0.20 -18.73 -5.06
CA SER A 271 0.67 -18.68 -3.67
C SER A 271 1.05 -17.26 -3.31
N GLY A 272 0.36 -16.67 -2.34
CA GLY A 272 0.75 -15.39 -1.76
C GLY A 272 2.19 -15.47 -1.26
N THR A 273 3.13 -14.97 -2.06
CA THR A 273 4.50 -14.80 -1.61
C THR A 273 4.49 -13.63 -0.61
N MET A 274 4.76 -13.95 0.66
CA MET A 274 5.07 -12.95 1.68
C MET A 274 6.22 -12.08 1.16
N PHE A 275 5.98 -10.77 1.00
CA PHE A 275 7.04 -9.85 0.63
C PHE A 275 8.01 -9.67 1.80
N VAL A 276 9.29 -9.58 1.42
CA VAL A 276 10.49 -9.76 2.24
C VAL A 276 10.53 -8.86 3.48
N ALA A 277 10.76 -9.49 4.63
CA ALA A 277 11.09 -8.80 5.88
C ALA A 277 12.57 -8.40 5.85
N HIS A 278 12.92 -7.21 5.35
CA HIS A 278 14.12 -6.44 5.77
C HIS A 278 14.12 -5.06 5.09
N CYS A 279 13.90 -3.98 5.85
CA CYS A 279 14.55 -2.71 5.53
C CYS A 279 16.02 -2.83 5.96
N PRO A 280 17.00 -2.32 5.19
CA PRO A 280 18.36 -2.19 5.69
C PRO A 280 18.34 -1.23 6.88
N LYS A 281 18.95 -1.64 7.99
CA LYS A 281 19.36 -0.69 9.02
C LYS A 281 20.44 0.17 8.38
N GLU A 282 20.22 1.48 8.33
CA GLU A 282 21.33 2.41 8.14
C GLU A 282 22.18 2.34 9.41
N ASP A 283 23.38 1.77 9.30
CA ASP A 283 24.41 1.91 10.31
C ASP A 283 24.94 3.34 10.27
N LYS A 284 24.66 4.12 11.31
CA LYS A 284 25.54 5.18 11.84
C LYS A 284 25.36 5.29 13.36
#